data_AF-A0A9W6HWP4-F1
#
_entry.id   AF-A0A9W6HWP4-F1
#
_cell.length_a   1.000
_cell.length_b   1.000
_cell.length_c   1.000
_cell.angle_alpha   90.00
_cell.angle_beta   90.00
_cell.angle_gamma   90.00
#
_symmetry.space_group_name_H-M   'P 1'
#
loop_
_entity.id
_entity.type
_entity.pdbx_description
1 polymer ?
#
loop_
_entity_poly.entity_id
_entity_poly.type
_entity_poly.pdbx_seq_one_letter_code
_entity_poly.pdbx_strand_id
1 'polypeptide(L)'
;MDTYIPRRLAAAALLTASALLGAACSAAESATPAASGTTPDVVEKPTASSSAKPTRERKPYTISFGGDVHFEGVLRTRLNADPKTALGPIAKVLSRSDIAMVNLETAITTGGTPAPGKQYTFRAPASALTALKAAGVDVASMANNHGMDYMQGGLTDSLAAIKRSRFPVVGIGANEDEAYRPWRTTVNGNRVAVIGATQVLDAEFIQAWTATDGKGGLASAKNEARLLQEVRRARKNSDTVIVHLHWGTELQKCPNEAQRSLAPKLVAAGADVVVGGHAHILLGSGYLKNGYVSYGMGNFVFYNWGPETGRTGVLTLTINGRQVLKDRWTPATIQGGVPVPLTGAAGQQAVASWKALRGCAGLTATSNS
;
A
#
# COMPACT_ATOMS: atom_id res chain seq x y z
N MET A 1 -31.30 34.54 -45.71
CA MET A 1 -32.08 33.30 -45.61
C MET A 1 -31.93 32.80 -44.18
N ASP A 2 -32.40 33.58 -43.20
CA ASP A 2 -33.81 33.65 -42.74
C ASP A 2 -34.21 32.28 -42.18
N THR A 3 -34.46 32.07 -40.89
CA THR A 3 -35.33 32.78 -39.91
C THR A 3 -34.88 32.33 -38.48
N TYR A 4 -34.70 33.12 -37.39
CA TYR A 4 -35.48 34.15 -36.67
C TYR A 4 -36.90 33.66 -36.30
N ILE A 5 -37.30 33.43 -35.03
CA ILE A 5 -37.59 34.44 -33.98
C ILE A 5 -37.75 33.80 -32.57
N PRO A 6 -37.54 34.56 -31.46
CA PRO A 6 -37.45 34.11 -30.06
C PRO A 6 -38.60 34.63 -29.13
N ARG A 7 -38.57 34.28 -27.83
CA ARG A 7 -39.22 34.99 -26.68
C ARG A 7 -38.36 34.72 -25.42
N ARG A 8 -37.67 35.66 -24.72
CA ARG A 8 -38.04 36.90 -23.97
C ARG A 8 -39.22 36.68 -23.02
N LEU A 9 -39.29 37.15 -21.77
CA LEU A 9 -38.44 37.80 -20.75
C LEU A 9 -39.42 38.02 -19.58
N ALA A 10 -39.01 37.92 -18.31
CA ALA A 10 -39.61 38.72 -17.23
C ALA A 10 -38.68 38.76 -16.01
N ALA A 11 -38.29 39.98 -15.65
CA ALA A 11 -37.54 40.33 -14.46
C ALA A 11 -38.50 40.70 -13.33
N ALA A 12 -38.05 40.55 -12.08
CA ALA A 12 -38.52 41.37 -10.97
C ALA A 12 -37.37 41.58 -9.98
N ALA A 13 -36.99 42.84 -9.83
CA ALA A 13 -36.04 43.34 -8.83
C ALA A 13 -36.80 43.68 -7.54
N LEU A 14 -36.12 43.56 -6.39
CA LEU A 14 -36.44 44.34 -5.19
C LEU A 14 -35.15 44.59 -4.40
N LEU A 15 -34.77 45.87 -4.38
CA LEU A 15 -33.78 46.49 -3.51
C LEU A 15 -34.45 46.84 -2.18
N THR A 16 -33.77 46.59 -1.06
CA THR A 16 -33.83 47.47 0.12
C THR A 16 -32.48 47.47 0.83
N ALA A 17 -31.85 48.65 0.85
CA ALA A 17 -30.72 48.98 1.69
C ALA A 17 -31.22 49.58 3.02
N SER A 18 -30.50 49.34 4.11
CA SER A 18 -30.44 50.24 5.26
C SER A 18 -29.17 49.96 6.05
N ALA A 19 -28.24 50.92 6.00
CA ALA A 19 -27.09 51.05 6.88
C ALA A 19 -27.52 51.67 8.21
N LEU A 20 -26.76 51.44 9.29
CA LEU A 20 -26.42 52.48 10.27
C LEU A 20 -25.24 52.03 11.16
N LEU A 21 -24.31 52.97 11.31
CA LEU A 21 -23.05 52.93 12.04
C LEU A 21 -23.25 53.01 13.56
N GLY A 22 -22.22 52.61 14.31
CA GLY A 22 -22.03 52.99 15.70
C GLY A 22 -20.63 52.63 16.22
N ALA A 23 -19.62 53.39 15.81
CA ALA A 23 -18.33 53.46 16.50
C ALA A 23 -18.34 54.71 17.40
N ALA A 24 -17.96 54.57 18.67
CA ALA A 24 -17.36 55.66 19.44
C ALA A 24 -16.66 55.12 20.69
N CYS A 25 -15.39 55.53 20.81
CA CYS A 25 -14.49 55.38 21.94
C CYS A 25 -14.98 56.14 23.19
N SER A 26 -14.43 55.80 24.35
CA SER A 26 -13.85 56.84 25.22
C SER A 26 -12.83 56.27 26.21
N ALA A 27 -11.85 57.13 26.51
CA ALA A 27 -10.58 56.84 27.16
C ALA A 27 -10.60 57.06 28.68
N ALA A 28 -9.46 56.68 29.26
CA ALA A 28 -8.96 56.75 30.64
C ALA A 28 -9.29 58.00 31.49
N GLU A 29 -9.34 57.85 32.82
CA GLU A 29 -8.24 58.26 33.74
C GLU A 29 -8.43 57.85 35.22
N SER A 30 -7.31 57.38 35.80
CA SER A 30 -6.73 57.48 37.17
C SER A 30 -7.57 57.53 38.47
N ALA A 31 -7.24 56.66 39.44
CA ALA A 31 -6.49 56.99 40.67
C ALA A 31 -6.52 55.83 41.71
N THR A 32 -5.37 55.56 42.34
CA THR A 32 -5.17 54.66 43.51
C THR A 32 -5.62 55.34 44.82
N PRO A 33 -5.94 54.60 45.91
CA PRO A 33 -4.90 54.19 46.86
C PRO A 33 -5.09 52.79 47.50
N ALA A 34 -4.05 52.37 48.22
CA ALA A 34 -3.84 51.07 48.85
C ALA A 34 -4.72 50.74 50.07
N ALA A 35 -4.96 49.46 50.33
CA ALA A 35 -5.08 48.87 51.68
C ALA A 35 -4.91 47.33 51.66
N SER A 36 -4.17 46.82 52.63
CA SER A 36 -3.82 45.42 52.91
C SER A 36 -5.02 44.48 53.14
N GLY A 37 -4.82 43.18 52.83
CA GLY A 37 -5.74 42.12 53.26
C GLY A 37 -5.34 40.72 52.80
N THR A 38 -4.49 40.06 53.60
CA THR A 38 -4.47 38.62 53.93
C THR A 38 -4.81 37.57 52.85
N THR A 39 -3.81 36.78 52.45
CA THR A 39 -3.94 35.50 51.72
C THR A 39 -4.60 34.41 52.58
N PRO A 40 -5.58 33.64 52.07
CA PRO A 40 -5.93 32.35 52.64
C PRO A 40 -5.15 31.21 51.97
N ASP A 41 -4.61 30.32 52.80
CA ASP A 41 -3.99 29.05 52.41
C ASP A 41 -4.92 28.21 51.53
N VAL A 42 -4.48 27.92 50.30
CA VAL A 42 -5.08 26.88 49.46
C VAL A 42 -4.39 25.57 49.79
N VAL A 43 -5.10 24.71 50.54
CA VAL A 43 -4.68 23.32 50.77
C VAL A 43 -4.73 22.58 49.42
N GLU A 44 -3.57 22.34 48.84
CA GLU A 44 -3.41 21.59 47.59
C GLU A 44 -3.75 20.10 47.85
N LYS A 45 -4.84 19.64 47.24
CA LYS A 45 -5.27 18.24 47.27
C LYS A 45 -4.27 17.38 46.47
N PRO A 46 -3.80 16.23 46.97
CA PRO A 46 -2.82 15.42 46.26
C PRO A 46 -3.36 15.01 44.88
N THR A 47 -2.68 15.44 43.82
CA THR A 47 -2.93 14.99 42.45
C THR A 47 -2.61 13.50 42.38
N ALA A 48 -3.64 12.69 42.12
CA ALA A 48 -3.47 11.27 41.87
C ALA A 48 -2.51 11.09 40.69
N SER A 49 -1.35 10.49 40.97
CA SER A 49 -0.36 10.09 39.98
C SER A 49 -1.06 9.25 38.92
N SER A 50 -1.13 9.75 37.68
CA SER A 50 -1.65 8.95 36.57
C SER A 50 -0.68 7.79 36.35
N SER A 51 -1.05 6.59 36.79
CA SER A 51 -0.28 5.40 36.48
C SER A 51 -0.17 5.29 34.96
N ALA A 52 1.04 5.45 34.42
CA ALA A 52 1.30 5.25 33.01
C ALA A 52 0.74 3.88 32.60
N LYS A 53 -0.07 3.85 31.55
CA LYS A 53 -0.57 2.58 30.97
C LYS A 53 0.65 1.68 30.73
N PRO A 54 0.64 0.40 31.16
CA PRO A 54 1.77 -0.49 30.94
C PRO A 54 2.13 -0.48 29.45
N THR A 55 3.35 -0.07 29.12
CA THR A 55 3.85 -0.15 27.75
C THR A 55 3.84 -1.63 27.35
N ARG A 56 3.01 -1.97 26.35
CA ARG A 56 2.91 -3.32 25.83
C ARG A 56 4.30 -3.83 25.44
N GLU A 57 4.74 -4.94 26.03
CA GLU A 57 6.00 -5.58 25.65
C GLU A 57 5.90 -6.04 24.18
N ARG A 58 6.92 -5.71 23.38
CA ARG A 58 7.00 -6.06 21.96
C ARG A 58 8.25 -6.88 21.72
N LYS A 59 8.09 -8.01 21.03
CA LYS A 59 9.21 -8.85 20.59
C LYS A 59 9.39 -8.73 19.08
N PRO A 60 10.61 -8.88 18.55
CA PRO A 60 10.82 -8.89 17.11
C PRO A 60 9.94 -9.92 16.40
N TYR A 61 9.52 -9.60 15.19
CA TYR A 61 8.82 -10.50 14.27
C TYR A 61 9.40 -10.38 12.86
N THR A 62 9.01 -11.28 11.98
CA THR A 62 9.47 -11.35 10.60
C THR A 62 8.32 -11.13 9.62
N ILE A 63 8.59 -10.36 8.56
CA ILE A 63 7.70 -10.26 7.41
C ILE A 63 8.46 -10.60 6.12
N SER A 64 7.88 -11.48 5.30
CA SER A 64 8.38 -11.83 3.97
C SER A 64 7.58 -11.15 2.87
N PHE A 65 8.25 -10.67 1.84
CA PHE A 65 7.64 -10.12 0.63
C PHE A 65 8.09 -10.93 -0.60
N GLY A 66 7.13 -11.43 -1.36
CA GLY A 66 7.30 -11.86 -2.74
C GLY A 66 6.80 -10.81 -3.72
N GLY A 67 7.23 -10.89 -4.97
CA GLY A 67 6.81 -9.98 -6.04
C GLY A 67 5.48 -10.34 -6.69
N ASP A 68 5.43 -10.17 -8.00
CA ASP A 68 4.20 -10.24 -8.80
C ASP A 68 3.75 -11.71 -9.02
N VAL A 69 2.47 -11.96 -8.75
CA VAL A 69 1.82 -13.29 -8.81
C VAL A 69 0.55 -13.22 -9.66
N HIS A 70 0.46 -14.08 -10.68
CA HIS A 70 -0.80 -14.36 -11.37
C HIS A 70 -0.95 -15.87 -11.66
N PHE A 71 -2.09 -16.30 -12.20
CA PHE A 71 -2.39 -17.72 -12.44
C PHE A 71 -2.99 -17.99 -13.83
N GLU A 72 -2.43 -17.32 -14.84
CA GLU A 72 -2.79 -17.53 -16.25
C GLU A 72 -1.78 -18.44 -16.96
N GLY A 73 -2.17 -18.97 -18.12
CA GLY A 73 -1.31 -19.83 -18.94
C GLY A 73 -0.84 -21.09 -18.20
N VAL A 74 0.47 -21.37 -18.21
CA VAL A 74 1.06 -22.55 -17.54
C VAL A 74 0.75 -22.58 -16.03
N LEU A 75 0.58 -21.42 -15.42
CA LEU A 75 0.26 -21.29 -14.00
C LEU A 75 -1.19 -21.68 -13.71
N ARG A 76 -2.09 -21.52 -14.68
CA ARG A 76 -3.47 -22.00 -14.56
C ARG A 76 -3.54 -23.52 -14.48
N THR A 77 -2.78 -24.21 -15.32
CA THR A 77 -2.70 -25.69 -15.28
C THR A 77 -2.25 -26.16 -13.92
N ARG A 78 -1.23 -25.52 -13.35
CA ARG A 78 -0.72 -25.84 -12.02
C ARG A 78 -1.75 -25.57 -10.92
N LEU A 79 -2.45 -24.43 -11.00
CA LEU A 79 -3.52 -24.07 -10.06
C LEU A 79 -4.68 -25.07 -10.09
N ASN A 80 -5.08 -25.53 -11.28
CA ASN A 80 -6.18 -26.47 -11.46
C ASN A 80 -5.80 -27.89 -11.00
N ALA A 81 -4.53 -28.28 -11.15
CA ALA A 81 -4.05 -29.59 -10.72
C ALA A 81 -4.07 -29.73 -9.19
N ASP A 82 -3.46 -28.79 -8.47
CA ASP A 82 -3.58 -28.68 -7.01
C ASP A 82 -3.21 -27.27 -6.54
N PRO A 83 -4.18 -26.46 -6.08
CA PRO A 83 -3.90 -25.14 -5.54
C PRO A 83 -2.86 -25.14 -4.43
N LYS A 84 -2.80 -26.19 -3.59
CA LYS A 84 -1.90 -26.24 -2.43
C LYS A 84 -0.43 -26.28 -2.80
N THR A 85 -0.10 -26.69 -4.02
CA THR A 85 1.27 -26.80 -4.51
C THR A 85 1.61 -25.77 -5.59
N ALA A 86 0.66 -24.89 -5.94
CA ALA A 86 0.78 -24.00 -7.09
C ALA A 86 1.94 -22.98 -7.00
N LEU A 87 2.36 -22.58 -5.79
CA LEU A 87 3.53 -21.70 -5.59
C LEU A 87 4.86 -22.46 -5.62
N GLY A 88 4.83 -23.79 -5.57
CA GLY A 88 6.03 -24.62 -5.65
C GLY A 88 6.97 -24.49 -4.43
N PRO A 89 8.29 -24.66 -4.62
CA PRO A 89 9.24 -24.76 -3.51
C PRO A 89 9.38 -23.46 -2.70
N ILE A 90 9.06 -22.30 -3.27
CA ILE A 90 9.16 -21.00 -2.58
C ILE A 90 8.18 -20.88 -1.41
N ALA A 91 7.10 -21.65 -1.40
CA ALA A 91 6.13 -21.70 -0.30
C ALA A 91 6.83 -21.96 1.05
N LYS A 92 7.85 -22.83 1.08
CA LYS A 92 8.64 -23.13 2.29
C LYS A 92 9.44 -21.93 2.81
N VAL A 93 9.72 -20.94 1.97
CA VAL A 93 10.43 -19.71 2.36
C VAL A 93 9.45 -18.69 2.93
N LEU A 94 8.27 -18.55 2.30
CA LEU A 94 7.21 -17.65 2.76
C LEU A 94 6.66 -18.09 4.12
N SER A 95 6.33 -19.37 4.27
CA SER A 95 5.71 -19.95 5.47
C SER A 95 6.57 -19.95 6.73
N ARG A 96 7.82 -19.48 6.66
CA ARG A 96 8.74 -19.37 7.80
C ARG A 96 8.65 -18.04 8.53
N SER A 97 8.04 -17.04 7.89
CA SER A 97 7.87 -15.72 8.47
C SER A 97 6.56 -15.64 9.26
N ASP A 98 6.50 -14.74 10.24
CA ASP A 98 5.26 -14.52 10.99
C ASP A 98 4.17 -13.88 10.12
N ILE A 99 4.57 -13.12 9.09
CA ILE A 99 3.70 -12.58 8.06
C ILE A 99 4.37 -12.79 6.69
N ALA A 100 3.62 -13.17 5.67
CA ALA A 100 4.07 -13.10 4.27
C ALA A 100 3.07 -12.37 3.37
N MET A 101 3.61 -11.61 2.42
CA MET A 101 2.85 -10.79 1.48
C MET A 101 3.33 -10.97 0.04
N VAL A 102 2.40 -10.90 -0.92
CA VAL A 102 2.69 -10.84 -2.37
C VAL A 102 1.82 -9.79 -3.07
N ASN A 103 2.17 -9.44 -4.31
CA ASN A 103 1.28 -8.72 -5.22
C ASN A 103 0.48 -9.75 -6.04
N LEU A 104 -0.85 -9.79 -5.88
CA LEU A 104 -1.75 -10.61 -6.69
C LEU A 104 -2.21 -9.81 -7.91
N GLU A 105 -1.51 -9.98 -9.01
CA GLU A 105 -1.62 -9.21 -10.24
C GLU A 105 -2.59 -9.86 -11.23
N THR A 106 -3.84 -10.02 -10.79
CA THR A 106 -4.90 -10.64 -11.58
C THR A 106 -6.27 -10.35 -10.97
N ALA A 107 -7.31 -10.27 -11.79
CA ALA A 107 -8.68 -10.26 -11.30
C ALA A 107 -9.12 -11.66 -10.83
N ILE A 108 -9.84 -11.75 -9.71
CA ILE A 108 -10.39 -13.01 -9.21
C ILE A 108 -11.82 -13.19 -9.73
N THR A 109 -11.94 -13.76 -10.92
CA THR A 109 -13.21 -13.98 -11.61
C THR A 109 -13.12 -15.11 -12.63
N THR A 110 -14.25 -15.74 -12.92
CA THR A 110 -14.44 -16.61 -14.10
C THR A 110 -15.35 -15.98 -15.15
N GLY A 111 -15.88 -14.79 -14.87
CA GLY A 111 -16.79 -14.02 -15.72
C GLY A 111 -16.23 -12.64 -16.06
N GLY A 112 -17.12 -11.64 -16.11
CA GLY A 112 -16.81 -10.26 -16.45
C GLY A 112 -16.49 -10.03 -17.94
N THR A 113 -16.38 -8.76 -18.31
CA THR A 113 -16.00 -8.33 -19.66
C THR A 113 -14.59 -7.79 -19.62
N PRO A 114 -13.66 -8.29 -20.46
CA PRO A 114 -12.31 -7.73 -20.57
C PRO A 114 -12.36 -6.22 -20.81
N ALA A 115 -11.47 -5.49 -20.17
CA ALA A 115 -11.32 -4.05 -20.33
C ALA A 115 -11.09 -3.73 -21.83
N PRO A 116 -11.95 -2.91 -22.46
CA PRO A 116 -11.87 -2.65 -23.89
C PRO A 116 -10.51 -2.08 -24.28
N GLY A 117 -9.88 -2.67 -25.31
CA GLY A 117 -8.59 -2.19 -25.84
C GLY A 117 -7.35 -2.54 -25.00
N LYS A 118 -7.50 -3.18 -23.83
CA LYS A 118 -6.35 -3.60 -23.03
C LYS A 118 -5.69 -4.83 -23.63
N GLN A 119 -4.38 -4.73 -23.91
CA GLN A 119 -3.60 -5.80 -24.56
C GLN A 119 -3.50 -7.07 -23.72
N TYR A 120 -3.32 -6.93 -22.41
CA TYR A 120 -3.19 -8.05 -21.47
C TYR A 120 -4.25 -7.96 -20.39
N THR A 121 -5.08 -9.00 -20.31
CA THR A 121 -6.07 -9.17 -19.25
C THR A 121 -5.88 -10.50 -18.54
N PHE A 122 -5.67 -10.49 -17.23
CA PHE A 122 -5.45 -11.66 -16.41
C PHE A 122 -6.62 -11.92 -15.49
N ARG A 123 -7.12 -13.16 -15.48
CA ARG A 123 -8.04 -13.62 -14.43
C ARG A 123 -7.58 -14.92 -13.81
N ALA A 124 -8.02 -15.16 -12.58
CA ALA A 124 -7.85 -16.41 -11.87
C ALA A 124 -9.16 -16.81 -11.16
N PRO A 125 -9.45 -18.11 -10.97
CA PRO A 125 -10.58 -18.53 -10.18
C PRO A 125 -10.27 -18.31 -8.69
N ALA A 126 -11.28 -18.39 -7.83
CA ALA A 126 -11.11 -18.21 -6.40
C ALA A 126 -10.12 -19.18 -5.73
N SER A 127 -9.79 -20.32 -6.38
CA SER A 127 -8.75 -21.23 -5.91
C SER A 127 -7.35 -20.61 -5.87
N ALA A 128 -7.10 -19.49 -6.57
CA ALA A 128 -5.88 -18.71 -6.41
C ALA A 128 -5.67 -18.23 -4.97
N LEU A 129 -6.74 -17.84 -4.27
CA LEU A 129 -6.68 -17.45 -2.85
C LEU A 129 -6.35 -18.66 -1.96
N THR A 130 -6.85 -19.85 -2.32
CA THR A 130 -6.47 -21.11 -1.66
C THR A 130 -4.99 -21.40 -1.85
N ALA A 131 -4.44 -21.16 -3.05
CA ALA A 131 -3.03 -21.37 -3.33
C ALA A 131 -2.13 -20.44 -2.52
N LEU A 132 -2.47 -19.15 -2.44
CA LEU A 132 -1.74 -18.19 -1.62
C LEU A 132 -1.74 -18.59 -0.14
N LYS A 133 -2.91 -18.92 0.40
CA LYS A 133 -3.05 -19.37 1.79
C LYS A 133 -2.23 -20.63 2.07
N ALA A 134 -2.28 -21.63 1.18
CA ALA A 134 -1.55 -22.88 1.34
C ALA A 134 -0.03 -22.68 1.29
N ALA A 135 0.44 -21.65 0.58
CA ALA A 135 1.86 -21.29 0.52
C ALA A 135 2.36 -20.49 1.73
N GLY A 136 1.48 -20.20 2.69
CA GLY A 136 1.79 -19.40 3.87
C GLY A 136 1.80 -17.89 3.62
N VAL A 137 1.07 -17.40 2.61
CA VAL A 137 0.81 -15.97 2.43
C VAL A 137 -0.35 -15.55 3.36
N ASP A 138 -0.18 -14.44 4.07
CA ASP A 138 -1.17 -13.90 5.01
C ASP A 138 -1.98 -12.76 4.42
N VAL A 139 -1.41 -12.00 3.48
CA VAL A 139 -2.07 -10.88 2.83
C VAL A 139 -1.57 -10.71 1.40
N ALA A 140 -2.45 -10.34 0.47
CA ALA A 140 -2.05 -9.92 -0.86
C ALA A 140 -2.50 -8.49 -1.17
N SER A 141 -1.77 -7.79 -2.03
CA SER A 141 -2.27 -6.58 -2.68
C SER A 141 -2.92 -6.93 -4.01
N MET A 142 -4.10 -6.39 -4.29
CA MET A 142 -4.71 -6.37 -5.64
C MET A 142 -4.77 -4.95 -6.22
N ALA A 143 -4.19 -3.94 -5.55
CA ALA A 143 -3.96 -2.63 -6.16
C ALA A 143 -2.83 -2.73 -7.20
N ASN A 144 -3.19 -3.03 -8.43
CA ASN A 144 -2.32 -3.07 -9.60
C ASN A 144 -3.15 -2.83 -10.87
N ASN A 145 -2.47 -2.69 -12.01
CA ASN A 145 -3.06 -2.48 -13.33
C ASN A 145 -3.89 -3.67 -13.85
N HIS A 146 -3.89 -4.81 -13.15
CA HIS A 146 -4.64 -6.03 -13.51
C HIS A 146 -5.83 -6.33 -12.57
N GLY A 147 -5.98 -5.57 -11.47
CA GLY A 147 -7.07 -5.76 -10.52
C GLY A 147 -8.47 -5.45 -11.08
N MET A 148 -8.54 -4.71 -12.18
CA MET A 148 -9.78 -4.28 -12.85
C MET A 148 -9.90 -4.76 -14.30
N ASP A 149 -9.11 -5.76 -14.71
CA ASP A 149 -9.06 -6.26 -16.09
C ASP A 149 -10.40 -6.73 -16.64
N TYR A 150 -11.32 -7.13 -15.77
CA TYR A 150 -12.66 -7.60 -16.12
C TYR A 150 -13.76 -6.63 -15.65
N MET A 151 -13.38 -5.36 -15.51
CA MET A 151 -14.23 -4.22 -15.17
C MET A 151 -14.98 -4.44 -13.85
N GLN A 152 -16.09 -3.72 -13.65
CA GLN A 152 -16.86 -3.77 -12.41
C GLN A 152 -17.39 -5.18 -12.07
N GLY A 153 -17.69 -5.99 -13.09
CA GLY A 153 -18.09 -7.39 -12.89
C GLY A 153 -16.98 -8.22 -12.25
N GLY A 154 -15.77 -8.15 -12.81
CA GLY A 154 -14.60 -8.84 -12.26
C GLY A 154 -14.21 -8.36 -10.87
N LEU A 155 -14.34 -7.06 -10.58
CA LEU A 155 -14.13 -6.52 -9.24
C LEU A 155 -15.15 -7.09 -8.23
N THR A 156 -16.43 -7.11 -8.61
CA THR A 156 -17.51 -7.62 -7.76
C THR A 156 -17.28 -9.09 -7.40
N ASP A 157 -16.90 -9.91 -8.40
CA ASP A 157 -16.54 -11.31 -8.19
C ASP A 157 -15.33 -11.46 -7.26
N SER A 158 -14.32 -10.60 -7.44
CA SER A 158 -13.09 -10.61 -6.64
C SER A 158 -13.40 -10.32 -5.17
N LEU A 159 -14.14 -9.24 -4.90
CA LEU A 159 -14.56 -8.86 -3.54
C LEU A 159 -15.40 -9.97 -2.89
N ALA A 160 -16.29 -10.62 -3.65
CA ALA A 160 -17.09 -11.72 -3.17
C ALA A 160 -16.23 -12.97 -2.85
N ALA A 161 -15.23 -13.28 -3.68
CA ALA A 161 -14.29 -14.38 -3.44
C ALA A 161 -13.40 -14.15 -2.21
N ILE A 162 -12.92 -12.90 -2.03
CA ILE A 162 -12.17 -12.47 -0.85
C ILE A 162 -13.01 -12.66 0.42
N LYS A 163 -14.26 -12.17 0.42
CA LYS A 163 -15.18 -12.34 1.55
C LYS A 163 -15.44 -13.81 1.88
N ARG A 164 -15.68 -14.66 0.87
CA ARG A 164 -15.94 -16.10 1.06
C ARG A 164 -14.73 -16.87 1.58
N SER A 165 -13.54 -16.59 1.04
CA SER A 165 -12.29 -17.27 1.43
C SER A 165 -11.74 -16.82 2.78
N ARG A 166 -12.13 -15.62 3.24
CA ARG A 166 -11.56 -14.94 4.41
C ARG A 166 -10.04 -14.72 4.28
N PHE A 167 -9.53 -14.69 3.05
CA PHE A 167 -8.14 -14.37 2.77
C PHE A 167 -7.96 -12.85 2.71
N PRO A 168 -7.06 -12.24 3.49
CA PRO A 168 -6.85 -10.80 3.47
C PRO A 168 -6.31 -10.29 2.12
N VAL A 169 -7.01 -9.30 1.57
CA VAL A 169 -6.57 -8.55 0.39
C VAL A 169 -6.70 -7.05 0.66
N VAL A 170 -5.70 -6.28 0.23
CA VAL A 170 -5.68 -4.81 0.30
C VAL A 170 -5.66 -4.19 -1.09
N GLY A 171 -6.07 -2.93 -1.18
CA GLY A 171 -5.90 -2.12 -2.39
C GLY A 171 -7.04 -2.15 -3.39
N ILE A 172 -8.12 -2.89 -3.10
CA ILE A 172 -9.39 -2.86 -3.84
C ILE A 172 -10.57 -2.79 -2.87
N GLY A 173 -11.70 -2.23 -3.30
CA GLY A 173 -12.87 -2.10 -2.43
C GLY A 173 -14.15 -1.77 -3.19
N ALA A 174 -15.29 -1.87 -2.49
CA ALA A 174 -16.59 -1.46 -3.04
C ALA A 174 -16.76 0.06 -3.11
N ASN A 175 -15.88 0.81 -2.45
CA ASN A 175 -15.72 2.27 -2.50
C ASN A 175 -14.28 2.63 -2.10
N GLU A 176 -13.96 3.92 -2.07
CA GLU A 176 -12.60 4.38 -1.74
C GLU A 176 -12.18 4.04 -0.30
N ASP A 177 -13.05 4.16 0.69
CA ASP A 177 -12.72 3.85 2.08
C ASP A 177 -12.35 2.38 2.25
N GLU A 178 -13.05 1.48 1.53
CA GLU A 178 -12.68 0.07 1.49
C GLU A 178 -11.37 -0.17 0.74
N ALA A 179 -11.15 0.50 -0.39
CA ALA A 179 -9.98 0.28 -1.23
C ALA A 179 -8.68 0.68 -0.52
N TYR A 180 -8.68 1.81 0.19
CA TYR A 180 -7.53 2.26 0.97
C TYR A 180 -7.47 1.65 2.39
N ARG A 181 -8.44 0.82 2.79
CA ARG A 181 -8.52 0.22 4.14
C ARG A 181 -7.29 -0.65 4.41
N PRO A 182 -6.52 -0.36 5.48
CA PRO A 182 -5.38 -1.20 5.83
C PRO A 182 -5.84 -2.59 6.30
N TRP A 183 -5.14 -3.64 5.89
CA TRP A 183 -5.16 -4.90 6.64
C TRP A 183 -4.40 -4.69 7.95
N ARG A 184 -4.96 -5.19 9.06
CA ARG A 184 -4.40 -5.01 10.40
C ARG A 184 -4.28 -6.34 11.11
N THR A 185 -3.15 -6.54 11.78
CA THR A 185 -2.91 -7.71 12.63
C THR A 185 -2.06 -7.34 13.85
N THR A 186 -2.02 -8.21 14.85
CA THR A 186 -1.05 -8.12 15.95
C THR A 186 -0.18 -9.37 15.99
N VAL A 187 1.13 -9.17 15.94
CA VAL A 187 2.14 -10.26 15.95
C VAL A 187 3.22 -9.94 16.98
N ASN A 188 3.48 -10.88 17.89
CA ASN A 188 4.49 -10.73 18.95
C ASN A 188 4.40 -9.39 19.72
N GLY A 189 3.17 -8.93 19.95
CA GLY A 189 2.93 -7.64 20.60
C GLY A 189 3.19 -6.41 19.72
N ASN A 190 3.26 -6.52 18.38
CA ASN A 190 3.33 -5.40 17.43
C ASN A 190 2.02 -5.28 16.65
N ARG A 191 1.38 -4.10 16.63
CA ARG A 191 0.23 -3.81 15.75
C ARG A 191 0.78 -3.46 14.37
N VAL A 192 0.45 -4.25 13.37
CA VAL A 192 0.92 -4.05 11.99
C VAL A 192 -0.25 -3.57 11.14
N ALA A 193 -0.02 -2.59 10.29
CA ALA A 193 -0.96 -2.19 9.23
C ALA A 193 -0.29 -2.29 7.86
N VAL A 194 -0.99 -2.85 6.88
CA VAL A 194 -0.56 -2.96 5.48
C VAL A 194 -1.57 -2.23 4.61
N ILE A 195 -1.12 -1.28 3.80
CA ILE A 195 -1.93 -0.52 2.83
C ILE A 195 -1.44 -0.88 1.43
N GLY A 196 -2.34 -1.16 0.49
CA GLY A 196 -2.02 -1.37 -0.92
C GLY A 196 -2.52 -0.21 -1.79
N ALA A 197 -1.73 0.22 -2.77
CA ALA A 197 -2.16 1.21 -3.77
C ALA A 197 -1.37 1.05 -5.09
N THR A 198 -1.91 1.58 -6.20
CA THR A 198 -1.27 1.53 -7.54
C THR A 198 -1.06 2.91 -8.13
N GLN A 199 0.13 3.18 -8.69
CA GLN A 199 0.38 4.32 -9.58
C GLN A 199 0.19 3.96 -11.06
N VAL A 200 0.06 2.67 -11.38
CA VAL A 200 -0.11 2.18 -12.74
C VAL A 200 -1.61 2.11 -13.04
N LEU A 201 -2.08 3.18 -13.66
CA LEU A 201 -3.44 3.37 -14.12
C LEU A 201 -3.34 4.11 -15.44
N ASP A 202 -3.62 3.40 -16.54
CA ASP A 202 -3.63 3.99 -17.89
C ASP A 202 -4.66 5.13 -17.93
N ALA A 203 -4.38 6.16 -18.72
CA ALA A 203 -5.13 7.42 -18.67
C ALA A 203 -6.62 7.22 -19.00
N GLU A 204 -6.91 6.32 -19.93
CA GLU A 204 -8.24 5.90 -20.35
C GLU A 204 -9.01 5.13 -19.25
N PHE A 205 -8.29 4.46 -18.34
CA PHE A 205 -8.90 3.64 -17.29
C PHE A 205 -8.96 4.31 -15.92
N ILE A 206 -8.21 5.40 -15.70
CA ILE A 206 -8.09 6.04 -14.39
C ILE A 206 -9.45 6.36 -13.75
N GLN A 207 -10.39 6.92 -14.53
CA GLN A 207 -11.72 7.28 -14.04
C GLN A 207 -12.58 6.04 -13.79
N ALA A 208 -12.48 5.01 -14.63
CA ALA A 208 -13.27 3.80 -14.49
C ALA A 208 -12.78 2.91 -13.33
N TRP A 209 -11.48 2.91 -13.05
CA TRP A 209 -10.85 1.94 -12.17
C TRP A 209 -10.50 2.47 -10.78
N THR A 210 -10.34 3.79 -10.62
CA THR A 210 -10.09 4.37 -9.29
C THR A 210 -11.37 4.31 -8.45
N ALA A 211 -11.26 3.78 -7.24
CA ALA A 211 -12.37 3.78 -6.29
C ALA A 211 -12.76 5.22 -5.89
N THR A 212 -14.06 5.45 -5.71
CA THR A 212 -14.63 6.69 -5.16
C THR A 212 -15.69 6.34 -4.12
N ASP A 213 -16.24 7.31 -3.41
CA ASP A 213 -17.37 7.09 -2.48
C ASP A 213 -18.53 6.29 -3.09
N GLY A 214 -18.86 6.55 -4.35
CA GLY A 214 -19.99 5.93 -5.05
C GLY A 214 -19.64 4.74 -5.96
N LYS A 215 -18.36 4.36 -6.08
CA LYS A 215 -17.91 3.36 -7.05
C LYS A 215 -16.73 2.55 -6.53
N GLY A 216 -16.85 1.23 -6.64
CA GLY A 216 -15.74 0.32 -6.33
C GLY A 216 -14.57 0.50 -7.29
N GLY A 217 -13.39 0.09 -6.84
CA GLY A 217 -12.18 0.18 -7.65
C GLY A 217 -10.91 -0.08 -6.86
N LEU A 218 -9.82 0.37 -7.46
CA LEU A 218 -8.45 0.31 -6.94
C LEU A 218 -8.17 1.53 -6.06
N ALA A 219 -7.37 1.33 -5.02
CA ALA A 219 -6.72 2.41 -4.30
C ALA A 219 -5.63 3.03 -5.19
N SER A 220 -5.80 4.31 -5.56
CA SER A 220 -4.88 5.01 -6.44
C SER A 220 -3.78 5.73 -5.66
N ALA A 221 -2.53 5.42 -5.96
CA ALA A 221 -1.37 6.17 -5.49
C ALA A 221 -1.10 7.43 -6.34
N LYS A 222 -1.88 7.67 -7.42
CA LYS A 222 -1.90 8.99 -8.11
C LYS A 222 -2.65 10.03 -7.28
N ASN A 223 -3.61 9.62 -6.45
CA ASN A 223 -4.18 10.47 -5.39
C ASN A 223 -3.27 10.43 -4.15
N GLU A 224 -2.11 11.09 -4.23
CA GLU A 224 -1.13 11.09 -3.15
C GLU A 224 -1.71 11.60 -1.83
N ALA A 225 -2.55 12.65 -1.87
CA ALA A 225 -3.15 13.23 -0.67
C ALA A 225 -3.98 12.21 0.11
N ARG A 226 -4.83 11.45 -0.58
CA ARG A 226 -5.66 10.38 0.02
C ARG A 226 -4.79 9.26 0.60
N LEU A 227 -3.78 8.81 -0.14
CA LEU A 227 -2.87 7.75 0.32
C LEU A 227 -2.07 8.19 1.55
N LEU A 228 -1.47 9.40 1.52
CA LEU A 228 -0.73 9.96 2.65
C LEU A 228 -1.62 10.18 3.87
N GLN A 229 -2.89 10.54 3.67
CA GLN A 229 -3.87 10.62 4.75
C GLN A 229 -4.09 9.25 5.40
N GLU A 230 -4.25 8.17 4.62
CA GLU A 230 -4.39 6.82 5.20
C GLU A 230 -3.13 6.35 5.92
N VAL A 231 -1.93 6.64 5.40
CA VAL A 231 -0.69 6.32 6.11
C VAL A 231 -0.65 7.01 7.48
N ARG A 232 -0.99 8.31 7.54
CA ARG A 232 -1.05 9.05 8.81
C ARG A 232 -2.14 8.50 9.74
N ARG A 233 -3.30 8.11 9.23
CA ARG A 233 -4.37 7.47 10.02
C ARG A 233 -3.93 6.11 10.55
N ALA A 234 -3.29 5.29 9.72
CA ALA A 234 -2.76 4.00 10.10
C ALA A 234 -1.73 4.10 11.22
N ARG A 235 -0.84 5.10 11.10
CA ARG A 235 0.22 5.37 12.06
C ARG A 235 -0.27 5.60 13.49
N LYS A 236 -1.41 6.27 13.68
CA LYS A 236 -1.94 6.60 15.02
C LYS A 236 -2.17 5.37 15.90
N ASN A 237 -2.53 4.23 15.29
CA ASN A 237 -2.97 3.03 16.01
C ASN A 237 -2.18 1.78 15.67
N SER A 238 -1.07 1.91 14.93
CA SER A 238 -0.16 0.80 14.61
C SER A 238 1.20 1.03 15.26
N ASP A 239 1.97 -0.03 15.44
CA ASP A 239 3.39 -0.03 15.79
C ASP A 239 4.27 -0.13 14.53
N THR A 240 3.80 -0.82 13.48
CA THR A 240 4.44 -0.87 12.15
C THR A 240 3.43 -0.50 11.05
N VAL A 241 3.83 0.36 10.11
CA VAL A 241 3.02 0.71 8.91
C VAL A 241 3.79 0.34 7.64
N ILE A 242 3.14 -0.45 6.79
CA ILE A 242 3.70 -0.98 5.56
C ILE A 242 2.83 -0.50 4.40
N VAL A 243 3.47 0.02 3.36
CA VAL A 243 2.80 0.43 2.12
C VAL A 243 3.31 -0.43 0.96
N HIS A 244 2.41 -1.16 0.33
CA HIS A 244 2.67 -1.90 -0.89
C HIS A 244 2.24 -1.09 -2.11
N LEU A 245 3.13 -0.93 -3.09
CA LEU A 245 2.89 -0.11 -4.27
C LEU A 245 3.09 -0.89 -5.57
N HIS A 246 2.12 -0.83 -6.45
CA HIS A 246 2.31 -1.24 -7.84
C HIS A 246 2.62 0.02 -8.66
N TRP A 247 3.89 0.19 -9.08
CA TRP A 247 4.42 1.48 -9.55
C TRP A 247 5.73 1.33 -10.35
N GLY A 248 6.22 2.43 -10.92
CA GLY A 248 7.42 2.41 -11.74
C GLY A 248 7.11 2.22 -13.22
N THR A 249 8.15 1.90 -13.98
CA THR A 249 8.08 1.66 -15.42
C THR A 249 8.61 0.26 -15.69
N GLU A 250 7.90 -0.54 -16.50
CA GLU A 250 8.34 -1.89 -16.86
C GLU A 250 9.77 -1.91 -17.38
N LEU A 251 10.56 -2.86 -16.89
CA LEU A 251 11.96 -3.11 -17.25
C LEU A 251 12.95 -1.95 -16.99
N GLN A 252 12.50 -0.85 -16.40
CA GLN A 252 13.39 0.25 -16.03
C GLN A 252 14.21 -0.13 -14.80
N LYS A 253 15.54 -0.25 -14.96
CA LYS A 253 16.46 -0.80 -13.95
C LYS A 253 16.64 0.06 -12.68
N CYS A 254 16.21 1.32 -12.73
CA CYS A 254 16.33 2.27 -11.61
C CYS A 254 14.99 2.94 -11.34
N PRO A 255 14.69 3.30 -10.08
CA PRO A 255 13.42 3.96 -9.75
C PRO A 255 13.22 5.23 -10.57
N ASN A 256 12.01 5.39 -11.13
CA ASN A 256 11.64 6.59 -11.89
C ASN A 256 11.35 7.77 -10.95
N GLU A 257 11.13 8.96 -11.52
CA GLU A 257 10.91 10.19 -10.74
C GLU A 257 9.67 10.10 -9.84
N ALA A 258 8.56 9.53 -10.33
CA ALA A 258 7.35 9.34 -9.56
C ALA A 258 7.58 8.48 -8.31
N GLN A 259 8.35 7.39 -8.45
CA GLN A 259 8.74 6.54 -7.33
C GLN A 259 9.62 7.30 -6.33
N ARG A 260 10.62 8.05 -6.81
CA ARG A 260 11.52 8.85 -5.96
C ARG A 260 10.84 10.02 -5.28
N SER A 261 9.75 10.54 -5.85
CA SER A 261 8.94 11.60 -5.27
C SER A 261 8.01 11.06 -4.18
N LEU A 262 7.37 9.92 -4.42
CA LEU A 262 6.37 9.37 -3.51
C LEU A 262 6.98 8.65 -2.29
N ALA A 263 8.09 7.90 -2.45
CA ALA A 263 8.68 7.14 -1.34
C ALA A 263 9.05 8.02 -0.12
N PRO A 264 9.74 9.17 -0.28
CA PRO A 264 10.05 10.05 0.84
C PRO A 264 8.80 10.62 1.53
N LYS A 265 7.73 10.92 0.76
CA LYS A 265 6.47 11.43 1.30
C LYS A 265 5.78 10.38 2.17
N LEU A 266 5.77 9.12 1.75
CA LEU A 266 5.21 8.00 2.52
C LEU A 266 5.97 7.75 3.82
N VAL A 267 7.30 7.73 3.76
CA VAL A 267 8.15 7.60 4.96
C VAL A 267 7.89 8.76 5.92
N ALA A 268 7.84 10.01 5.43
CA ALA A 268 7.51 11.18 6.23
C ALA A 268 6.08 11.14 6.82
N ALA A 269 5.11 10.54 6.12
CA ALA A 269 3.75 10.34 6.61
C ALA A 269 3.64 9.26 7.70
N GLY A 270 4.66 8.41 7.86
CA GLY A 270 4.74 7.43 8.93
C GLY A 270 4.84 5.97 8.47
N ALA A 271 5.02 5.70 7.18
CA ALA A 271 5.36 4.38 6.69
C ALA A 271 6.76 3.98 7.18
N ASP A 272 6.90 2.80 7.76
CA ASP A 272 8.17 2.23 8.18
C ASP A 272 8.78 1.36 7.07
N VAL A 273 7.92 0.77 6.23
CA VAL A 273 8.30 -0.08 5.09
C VAL A 273 7.49 0.33 3.86
N VAL A 274 8.16 0.54 2.72
CA VAL A 274 7.54 0.69 1.39
C VAL A 274 8.08 -0.41 0.49
N VAL A 275 7.23 -1.25 -0.08
CA VAL A 275 7.62 -2.33 -0.99
C VAL A 275 6.82 -2.21 -2.27
N GLY A 276 7.44 -2.38 -3.43
CA GLY A 276 6.70 -2.31 -4.69
C GLY A 276 7.01 -3.42 -5.71
N GLY A 277 6.17 -3.49 -6.73
CA GLY A 277 6.23 -4.44 -7.86
C GLY A 277 6.14 -3.72 -9.22
N HIS A 278 5.51 -4.34 -10.23
CA HIS A 278 5.23 -3.81 -11.58
C HIS A 278 6.40 -3.73 -12.57
N ALA A 279 7.59 -3.31 -12.13
CA ALA A 279 8.72 -3.19 -13.06
C ALA A 279 9.11 -4.54 -13.72
N HIS A 280 8.56 -5.67 -13.24
CA HIS A 280 8.83 -7.05 -13.63
C HIS A 280 10.29 -7.51 -13.49
N ILE A 281 11.15 -6.63 -12.98
CA ILE A 281 12.55 -6.87 -12.60
C ILE A 281 12.79 -6.37 -11.18
N LEU A 282 13.84 -6.89 -10.54
CA LEU A 282 14.29 -6.42 -9.24
C LEU A 282 14.84 -4.99 -9.33
N LEU A 283 14.40 -4.13 -8.41
CA LEU A 283 14.98 -2.80 -8.19
C LEU A 283 15.64 -2.73 -6.80
N GLY A 284 16.34 -1.62 -6.53
CA GLY A 284 17.06 -1.45 -5.28
C GLY A 284 16.18 -1.48 -4.04
N SER A 285 16.68 -2.15 -2.99
CA SER A 285 16.08 -2.18 -1.65
C SER A 285 17.08 -1.72 -0.59
N GLY A 286 16.64 -0.94 0.40
CA GLY A 286 17.51 -0.39 1.45
C GLY A 286 16.83 0.74 2.22
N TYR A 287 17.60 1.50 3.00
CA TYR A 287 17.07 2.57 3.82
C TYR A 287 16.95 3.88 3.04
N LEU A 288 15.79 4.52 3.19
CA LEU A 288 15.52 5.90 2.83
C LEU A 288 15.27 6.66 4.14
N LYS A 289 16.32 7.31 4.66
CA LYS A 289 16.34 7.86 6.03
C LYS A 289 16.04 6.75 7.05
N ASN A 290 14.91 6.86 7.74
CA ASN A 290 14.42 5.96 8.78
C ASN A 290 13.37 4.94 8.30
N GLY A 291 12.99 4.96 7.01
CA GLY A 291 12.13 3.95 6.40
C GLY A 291 12.91 2.96 5.55
N TYR A 292 12.45 1.71 5.46
CA TYR A 292 12.99 0.71 4.53
C TYR A 292 12.17 0.72 3.23
N VAL A 293 12.82 0.86 2.09
CA VAL A 293 12.19 0.90 0.77
C VAL A 293 12.73 -0.24 -0.08
N SER A 294 11.84 -1.00 -0.71
CA SER A 294 12.14 -1.88 -1.84
C SER A 294 11.36 -1.39 -3.05
N TYR A 295 12.03 -0.81 -4.05
CA TYR A 295 11.33 -0.17 -5.16
C TYR A 295 10.65 -1.16 -6.10
N GLY A 296 11.13 -2.39 -6.20
CA GLY A 296 10.63 -3.38 -7.16
C GLY A 296 11.07 -4.79 -6.77
N MET A 297 10.10 -5.66 -6.54
CA MET A 297 10.29 -7.07 -6.17
C MET A 297 10.35 -8.00 -7.38
N GLY A 298 10.07 -7.47 -8.58
CA GLY A 298 10.03 -8.21 -9.84
C GLY A 298 8.95 -9.28 -9.90
N ASN A 299 9.02 -10.11 -10.93
CA ASN A 299 8.15 -11.27 -11.07
C ASN A 299 8.40 -12.29 -9.95
N PHE A 300 7.36 -13.01 -9.53
CA PHE A 300 7.46 -14.08 -8.54
C PHE A 300 6.83 -15.36 -9.07
N VAL A 301 5.50 -15.44 -9.11
CA VAL A 301 4.78 -16.52 -9.80
C VAL A 301 4.20 -15.92 -11.07
N PHE A 302 5.01 -15.98 -12.11
CA PHE A 302 4.81 -15.19 -13.31
C PHE A 302 5.43 -15.89 -14.52
N TYR A 303 5.06 -15.44 -15.72
CA TYR A 303 5.82 -15.80 -16.91
C TYR A 303 7.27 -15.33 -16.81
N ASN A 304 8.15 -16.05 -17.50
CA ASN A 304 9.56 -15.68 -17.61
C ASN A 304 9.91 -15.46 -19.09
N TRP A 305 10.36 -14.25 -19.42
CA TRP A 305 10.73 -13.85 -20.78
C TRP A 305 12.25 -13.72 -20.98
N GLY A 306 13.04 -13.91 -19.92
CA GLY A 306 14.49 -13.83 -20.01
C GLY A 306 15.18 -13.75 -18.65
N PRO A 307 16.53 -13.72 -18.64
CA PRO A 307 17.29 -13.76 -17.39
C PRO A 307 16.98 -12.63 -16.41
N GLU A 308 16.62 -11.44 -16.88
CA GLU A 308 16.32 -10.29 -16.01
C GLU A 308 14.95 -10.46 -15.31
N THR A 309 13.89 -10.78 -16.07
CA THR A 309 12.55 -11.04 -15.52
C THR A 309 12.47 -12.35 -14.73
N GLY A 310 13.41 -13.26 -14.95
CA GLY A 310 13.49 -14.53 -14.23
C GLY A 310 14.18 -14.43 -12.87
N ARG A 311 14.92 -13.35 -12.59
CA ARG A 311 15.55 -13.12 -11.27
C ARG A 311 14.49 -12.69 -10.28
N THR A 312 14.41 -13.41 -9.16
CA THR A 312 13.38 -13.18 -8.14
C THR A 312 13.88 -13.62 -6.76
N GLY A 313 13.01 -13.60 -5.76
CA GLY A 313 13.33 -14.04 -4.40
C GLY A 313 12.34 -13.52 -3.38
N VAL A 314 12.69 -13.73 -2.11
CA VAL A 314 11.90 -13.29 -0.96
C VAL A 314 12.72 -12.33 -0.12
N LEU A 315 12.20 -11.12 0.10
CA LEU A 315 12.74 -10.17 1.07
C LEU A 315 12.12 -10.47 2.42
N THR A 316 12.92 -10.90 3.39
CA THR A 316 12.51 -11.04 4.79
C THR A 316 13.07 -9.88 5.60
N LEU A 317 12.19 -9.12 6.26
CA LEU A 317 12.56 -8.10 7.24
C LEU A 317 12.28 -8.61 8.64
N THR A 318 13.22 -8.41 9.57
CA THR A 318 12.97 -8.55 11.02
C THR A 318 12.66 -7.18 11.59
N ILE A 319 11.51 -7.03 12.24
CA ILE A 319 10.97 -5.73 12.68
C ILE A 319 10.61 -5.78 14.17
N ASN A 320 10.87 -4.70 14.90
CA ASN A 320 10.31 -4.46 16.24
C ASN A 320 9.78 -3.03 16.35
N GLY A 321 8.47 -2.88 16.55
CA GLY A 321 7.78 -1.61 16.42
C GLY A 321 8.05 -0.95 15.07
N ARG A 322 8.73 0.20 15.10
CA ARG A 322 9.05 0.98 13.88
C ARG A 322 10.37 0.59 13.23
N GLN A 323 11.21 -0.15 13.93
CA GLN A 323 12.59 -0.39 13.50
C GLN A 323 12.67 -1.68 12.70
N VAL A 324 13.23 -1.59 11.49
CA VAL A 324 13.74 -2.74 10.77
C VAL A 324 15.11 -3.08 11.35
N LEU A 325 15.21 -4.23 12.00
CA LEU A 325 16.43 -4.69 12.68
C LEU A 325 17.37 -5.42 11.73
N LYS A 326 16.81 -6.08 10.70
CA LYS A 326 17.57 -6.87 9.73
C LYS A 326 16.80 -7.02 8.43
N ASP A 327 17.52 -6.97 7.31
CA ASP A 327 17.04 -7.41 6.01
C ASP A 327 17.76 -8.68 5.55
N ARG A 328 17.02 -9.57 4.88
CA ARG A 328 17.57 -10.78 4.25
C ARG A 328 16.88 -11.01 2.92
N TRP A 329 17.67 -11.19 1.88
CA TRP A 329 17.19 -11.64 0.57
C TRP A 329 17.45 -13.14 0.41
N THR A 330 16.39 -13.92 0.17
CA THR A 330 16.49 -15.32 -0.28
C THR A 330 16.30 -15.36 -1.78
N PRO A 331 17.38 -15.45 -2.58
CA PRO A 331 17.28 -15.38 -4.04
C PRO A 331 16.65 -16.65 -4.63
N ALA A 332 15.98 -16.48 -5.76
CA ALA A 332 15.38 -17.55 -6.54
C ALA A 332 15.42 -17.20 -8.04
N THR A 333 15.20 -18.19 -8.89
CA THR A 333 14.98 -18.00 -10.33
C THR A 333 13.63 -18.61 -10.72
N ILE A 334 12.89 -17.93 -11.59
CA ILE A 334 11.63 -18.44 -12.12
C ILE A 334 11.90 -19.60 -13.09
N GLN A 335 11.42 -20.78 -12.75
CA GLN A 335 11.46 -21.99 -13.60
C GLN A 335 10.05 -22.56 -13.71
N GLY A 336 9.56 -22.78 -14.94
CA GLY A 336 8.19 -23.26 -15.16
C GLY A 336 7.11 -22.33 -14.58
N GLY A 337 7.42 -21.04 -14.48
CA GLY A 337 6.53 -20.01 -13.93
C GLY A 337 6.61 -19.80 -12.40
N VAL A 338 7.44 -20.55 -11.68
CA VAL A 338 7.55 -20.41 -10.22
C VAL A 338 8.97 -20.20 -9.70
N PRO A 339 9.15 -19.51 -8.56
CA PRO A 339 10.48 -19.31 -8.00
C PRO A 339 11.06 -20.61 -7.46
N VAL A 340 12.28 -20.92 -7.90
CA VAL A 340 13.11 -21.99 -7.36
C VAL A 340 14.29 -21.35 -6.61
N PRO A 341 14.39 -21.51 -5.27
CA PRO A 341 15.46 -20.92 -4.48
C PRO A 341 16.87 -21.27 -5.00
N LEU A 342 17.75 -20.28 -5.02
CA LEU A 342 19.16 -20.45 -5.34
C LEU A 342 19.97 -20.70 -4.06
N THR A 343 20.94 -21.61 -4.16
CA THR A 343 21.85 -21.99 -3.07
C THR A 343 23.32 -21.88 -3.51
N GLY A 344 24.25 -22.08 -2.57
CA GLY A 344 25.69 -22.08 -2.85
C GLY A 344 26.19 -20.78 -3.50
N ALA A 345 27.16 -20.91 -4.41
CA ALA A 345 27.78 -19.78 -5.10
C ALA A 345 26.78 -18.95 -5.91
N ALA A 346 25.83 -19.60 -6.61
CA ALA A 346 24.80 -18.91 -7.37
C ALA A 346 23.90 -18.04 -6.47
N GLY A 347 23.52 -18.56 -5.29
CA GLY A 347 22.78 -17.79 -4.29
C GLY A 347 23.57 -16.60 -3.75
N GLN A 348 24.85 -16.79 -3.43
CA GLN A 348 25.72 -15.72 -2.94
C GLN A 348 25.89 -14.60 -3.99
N GLN A 349 26.09 -14.97 -5.26
CA GLN A 349 26.19 -14.03 -6.37
C GLN A 349 24.88 -13.26 -6.56
N ALA A 350 23.73 -13.94 -6.53
CA ALA A 350 22.42 -13.29 -6.65
C ALA A 350 22.16 -12.28 -5.52
N VAL A 351 22.58 -12.59 -4.28
CA VAL A 351 22.51 -11.63 -3.16
C VAL A 351 23.43 -10.43 -3.41
N ALA A 352 24.65 -10.64 -3.91
CA ALA A 352 25.56 -9.55 -4.24
C ALA A 352 24.97 -8.64 -5.34
N SER A 353 24.41 -9.22 -6.39
CA SER A 353 23.71 -8.47 -7.45
C SER A 353 22.51 -7.69 -6.91
N TRP A 354 21.68 -8.30 -6.06
CA TRP A 354 20.56 -7.60 -5.43
C TRP A 354 21.01 -6.41 -4.57
N LYS A 355 22.07 -6.58 -3.77
CA LYS A 355 22.64 -5.47 -2.99
C LYS A 355 23.16 -4.33 -3.87
N ALA A 356 23.73 -4.65 -5.03
CA ALA A 356 24.26 -3.65 -5.96
C ALA A 356 23.17 -2.76 -6.58
N LEU A 357 21.91 -3.23 -6.66
CA LEU A 357 20.77 -2.44 -7.16
C LEU A 357 20.50 -1.18 -6.31
N ARG A 358 21.01 -1.11 -5.08
CA ARG A 358 20.94 0.09 -4.22
C ARG A 358 21.57 1.32 -4.87
N GLY A 359 22.63 1.12 -5.66
CA GLY A 359 23.48 2.21 -6.16
C GLY A 359 22.70 3.29 -6.89
N CYS A 360 21.76 2.91 -7.75
CA CYS A 360 20.93 3.89 -8.45
C CYS A 360 19.60 4.20 -7.74
N ALA A 361 19.27 3.55 -6.63
CA ALA A 361 17.99 3.77 -5.92
C ALA A 361 18.04 4.91 -4.90
N GLY A 362 19.23 5.47 -4.61
CA GLY A 362 19.39 6.49 -3.58
C GLY A 362 19.12 5.95 -2.18
N LEU A 363 19.45 4.68 -1.95
CA LEU A 363 19.21 3.97 -0.69
C LEU A 363 20.53 3.59 -0.03
N THR A 364 20.54 3.57 1.31
CA THR A 364 21.69 3.14 2.11
C THR A 364 21.51 1.71 2.62
N ALA A 365 22.61 1.03 2.96
CA ALA A 365 22.57 -0.31 3.54
C ALA A 365 22.12 -0.31 5.02
N THR A 366 22.31 0.82 5.70
CA THR A 366 21.98 1.03 7.11
C THR A 366 21.13 2.28 7.27
N SER A 367 20.32 2.32 8.33
CA SER A 367 19.62 3.54 8.77
C SER A 367 20.63 4.65 9.05
N ASN A 368 20.34 5.86 8.58
CA ASN A 368 21.04 7.06 9.06
C ASN A 368 20.33 7.48 10.34
N SER A 369 20.91 7.13 11.49
CA SER A 369 20.41 7.50 12.82
C SER A 369 20.41 9.01 13.03
#